data_AF-W2KPF8-F1
#
_entry.id   AF-W2KPF8-F1
#
_cell.length_a   1.000
_cell.length_b   1.000
_cell.length_c   1.000
_cell.angle_alpha   90.00
_cell.angle_beta   90.00
_cell.angle_gamma   90.00
#
_symmetry.space_group_name_H-M   'P 1'
#
loop_
_entity.id
_entity.type
_entity.pdbx_description
1 polymer ?
#
loop_
_entity_poly.entity_id
_entity_poly.type
_entity_poly.pdbx_seq_one_letter_code
_entity_poly.pdbx_strand_id
1 'polypeptide(L)' 'MKLICLILGAGSAPFPVDMNAPNDIVGDLKKAILQEKRNDLAGIDPDRLDLFLARKEEKSGCRTSKTSHLLKKTAC' A
#
# COMPACT_ATOMS: atom_id res chain seq x y z
N MET A 1 1.03 18.23 1.07
CA MET A 1 -0.15 17.39 0.79
C MET A 1 -0.01 16.06 1.50
N LYS A 2 -1.11 15.40 1.86
CA LYS A 2 -1.09 14.08 2.51
C LYS A 2 -1.62 13.01 1.58
N LEU A 3 -0.88 11.92 1.43
CA LEU A 3 -1.31 10.70 0.76
C LEU A 3 -1.71 9.66 1.80
N ILE A 4 -2.69 8.82 1.46
CA ILE A 4 -2.99 7.62 2.23
C ILE A 4 -2.43 6.43 1.46
N CYS A 5 -1.46 5.76 2.05
CA CYS A 5 -0.75 4.63 1.45
C CYS A 5 -1.14 3.32 2.13
N LEU A 6 -1.12 2.22 1.38
CA LEU A 6 -1.36 0.88 1.87
C LEU A 6 -0.28 -0.05 1.31
N ILE A 7 0.38 -0.83 2.16
CA ILE A 7 1.32 -1.87 1.71
C ILE A 7 0.52 -3.14 1.42
N LEU A 8 0.58 -3.61 0.18
CA LEU A 8 -0.05 -4.87 -0.21
C LEU A 8 0.79 -6.06 0.29
N GLY A 9 0.13 -7.08 0.84
CA GLY A 9 0.77 -8.31 1.31
C GLY A 9 1.32 -8.28 2.74
N ALA A 10 1.46 -7.10 3.37
CA ALA A 10 1.94 -6.97 4.75
C ALA A 10 0.82 -7.06 5.81
N GLY A 11 -0.46 -7.12 5.41
CA GLY A 11 -1.58 -7.03 6.34
C GLY A 11 -1.67 -5.70 7.09
N SER A 12 -0.92 -4.69 6.66
CA SER A 12 -0.83 -3.38 7.30
C SER A 12 -2.10 -2.57 7.08
N ALA A 13 -2.53 -1.79 8.08
CA ALA A 13 -3.57 -0.78 7.90
C ALA A 13 -3.07 0.38 7.00
N PRO A 14 -3.98 1.08 6.28
CA PRO A 14 -3.62 2.30 5.56
C PRO A 14 -3.01 3.34 6.51
N PHE A 15 -2.00 4.07 6.04
CA PHE A 15 -1.28 5.07 6.83
C PHE A 15 -1.07 6.36 6.04
N PRO A 16 -1.04 7.51 6.72
CA PRO A 16 -0.76 8.78 6.08
C PRO A 16 0.73 8.91 5.76
N VAL A 17 1.04 9.53 4.63
CA VAL A 17 2.39 9.94 4.24
C VAL A 17 2.34 11.40 3.82
N ASP A 18 3.20 12.21 4.43
CA ASP A 18 3.35 13.62 4.09
C ASP A 18 4.25 13.78 2.85
N MET A 19 3.79 14.59 1.89
CA MET A 19 4.53 14.97 0.69
C MET A 19 4.51 16.49 0.50
N ASN A 20 5.65 17.04 0.12
CA ASN A 20 5.84 18.43 -0.28
C ASN A 20 5.70 18.62 -1.80
N ALA A 21 4.56 18.20 -2.36
CA ALA A 21 4.25 18.45 -3.76
C ALA A 21 4.18 19.96 -4.08
N PRO A 22 4.65 20.41 -5.27
CA PRO A 22 5.06 19.60 -6.42
C PRO A 22 6.55 19.22 -6.46
N ASN A 23 7.34 19.59 -5.43
CA ASN A 23 8.80 19.41 -5.45
C ASN A 23 9.22 17.95 -5.27
N ASP A 24 8.45 17.19 -4.49
CA ASP A 24 8.74 15.80 -4.21
C ASP A 24 8.46 14.90 -5.43
N ILE A 25 9.43 14.04 -5.76
CA ILE A 25 9.32 13.05 -6.82
C ILE A 25 8.98 11.66 -6.27
N VAL A 26 8.74 10.70 -7.17
CA VAL A 26 8.39 9.31 -6.81
C VAL A 26 9.45 8.68 -5.90
N GLY A 27 10.74 9.01 -6.08
CA GLY A 27 11.82 8.54 -5.22
C GLY A 27 11.70 9.04 -3.77
N ASP A 28 11.24 10.28 -3.58
CA ASP A 28 11.05 10.85 -2.24
C ASP A 28 9.85 10.20 -1.54
N LEU A 29 8.77 9.92 -2.30
CA LEU A 29 7.63 9.17 -1.78
C LEU A 29 8.04 7.75 -1.31
N LYS A 30 8.87 7.04 -2.07
CA LYS A 30 9.39 5.72 -1.68
C LYS A 30 10.17 5.79 -0.36
N LYS A 31 11.01 6.81 -0.18
CA LYS A 31 11.75 7.04 1.07
C LYS A 31 10.82 7.38 2.23
N ALA A 32 9.82 8.23 2.01
CA ALA A 32 8.85 8.61 3.04
C ALA A 32 8.03 7.40 3.53
N ILE A 33 7.59 6.53 2.62
CA ILE A 33 6.90 5.27 2.96
C ILE A 33 7.80 4.36 3.82
N LEU A 34 9.08 4.22 3.46
CA LEU A 34 10.03 3.41 4.22
C LEU A 34 10.29 3.98 5.62
N GLN A 35 10.32 5.31 5.78
CA GLN A 35 10.46 5.94 7.08
C GLN A 35 9.27 5.65 7.99
N GLU A 36 8.04 5.78 7.47
CA GLU A 36 6.81 5.58 8.23
C GLU A 36 6.60 4.09 8.60
N LYS A 37 6.94 3.17 7.69
CA LYS A 37 6.74 1.72 7.84
C LYS A 37 8.05 0.93 7.83
N ARG A 38 9.05 1.43 8.55
CA ARG A 38 10.39 0.84 8.59
C ARG A 38 10.41 -0.62 9.07
N ASN A 39 9.54 -0.99 10.01
CA ASN A 39 9.46 -2.36 10.53
C ASN A 39 8.86 -3.32 9.51
N ASP A 40 7.81 -2.89 8.80
CA ASP A 40 7.11 -3.72 7.81
C ASP A 40 7.94 -3.89 6.52
N LEU A 41 8.83 -2.93 6.25
CA LEU A 41 9.70 -2.89 5.06
C LEU A 41 11.18 -3.11 5.41
N ALA A 42 11.48 -3.69 6.57
CA ALA A 42 12.86 -3.91 7.01
C ALA A 42 13.62 -4.79 6.02
N GLY A 43 14.74 -4.28 5.48
CA GLY A 43 15.56 -4.99 4.50
C GLY A 43 15.07 -4.92 3.05
N ILE A 44 13.98 -4.17 2.79
CA ILE A 44 13.54 -3.87 1.43
C ILE A 44 14.20 -2.56 0.98
N ASP A 45 14.85 -2.61 -0.18
CA ASP A 45 15.39 -1.42 -0.83
C ASP A 45 14.23 -0.52 -1.32
N PRO A 46 14.18 0.77 -0.95
CA PRO A 46 13.11 1.67 -1.37
C PRO A 46 12.93 1.71 -2.89
N ASP A 47 14.01 1.54 -3.67
CA ASP A 47 13.93 1.57 -5.13
C ASP A 47 13.15 0.37 -5.70
N ARG A 48 13.07 -0.73 -4.95
CA ARG A 48 12.30 -1.94 -5.32
C ARG A 48 10.81 -1.85 -5.01
N LEU A 49 10.34 -0.78 -4.37
CA LEU A 49 8.91 -0.59 -4.15
C LEU A 49 8.22 -0.19 -5.44
N ASP A 50 7.22 -0.96 -5.86
CA ASP A 50 6.31 -0.56 -6.92
C ASP A 50 5.12 0.21 -6.34
N LEU A 51 4.88 1.40 -6.88
CA LEU A 51 3.81 2.28 -6.44
C LEU A 51 2.65 2.22 -7.43
N PHE A 52 1.46 1.91 -6.91
CA PHE A 52 0.24 1.85 -7.69
C PHE A 52 -0.72 2.95 -7.22
N LEU A 53 -1.24 3.72 -8.18
CA LEU A 53 -2.33 4.65 -7.87
C LEU A 53 -3.60 3.85 -7.58
N ALA A 54 -4.14 4.04 -6.37
CA ALA A 54 -5.45 3.50 -6.04
C ALA A 54 -6.47 4.17 -6.96
N ARG A 55 -7.18 3.36 -7.76
CA ARG A 55 -8.30 3.88 -8.55
C ARG A 55 -9.38 4.34 -7.59
N LYS A 56 -9.81 5.59 -7.73
CA LYS A 56 -11.06 6.04 -7.12
C LYS A 56 -12.18 5.28 -7.83
N GLU A 57 -12.82 4.33 -7.13
CA GLU A 57 -14.02 3.69 -7.68
C GLU A 57 -15.11 4.75 -7.82
N GLU A 58 -15.36 5.21 -9.05
CA GLU A 58 -16.70 5.62 -9.43
C GLU A 58 -17.47 4.32 -9.68
N LYS A 59 -18.09 3.80 -8.60
CA LYS A 59 -18.96 2.60 -8.54
C LYS A 59 -18.87 1.68 -9.77
N SER A 60 -17.83 0.85 -9.86
CA SER A 60 -17.88 -0.36 -10.70
C SER A 60 -16.68 -1.29 -10.44
N GLY A 61 -16.81 -2.10 -9.40
CA GLY A 61 -16.21 -3.44 -9.37
C GLY A 61 -14.89 -3.57 -8.65
N CYS A 62 -14.98 -3.78 -7.33
CA CYS A 62 -14.26 -4.76 -6.53
C CYS A 62 -13.06 -5.44 -7.22
N ARG A 63 -11.84 -5.11 -6.76
CA ARG A 63 -10.72 -6.05 -6.74
C ARG A 63 -10.34 -6.31 -5.28
N THR A 64 -11.03 -7.25 -4.65
CA THR A 64 -10.46 -8.00 -3.55
C THR A 64 -9.27 -8.78 -4.10
N SER A 65 -8.07 -8.41 -3.69
CA SER A 65 -6.91 -9.28 -3.81
C SER A 65 -7.21 -10.54 -3.01
N LYS A 66 -7.35 -11.67 -3.69
CA LYS A 66 -7.65 -12.98 -3.10
C LYS A 66 -6.58 -13.37 -2.08
N THR A 67 -6.80 -13.08 -0.81
CA THR A 67 -6.30 -13.92 0.29
C THR A 67 -7.32 -15.02 0.46
N SER A 68 -7.15 -16.12 -0.29
CA SER A 68 -7.91 -17.36 -0.12
C SER A 68 -7.52 -18.05 1.18
N HIS A 69 -7.95 -17.49 2.31
CA HIS A 69 -8.39 -18.28 3.46
C HIS A 69 -9.90 -18.13 3.57
N LEU A 70 -10.55 -18.58 2.50
CA LEU A 70 -11.95 -18.96 2.52
C LEU A 70 -12.05 -20.08 3.56
N LEU A 71 -12.81 -19.81 4.63
CA LEU A 71 -13.20 -20.79 5.62
C LEU A 71 -13.55 -22.09 4.89
N LYS A 72 -12.90 -23.17 5.30
CA LYS A 72 -13.24 -24.53 4.91
C LYS A 72 -14.77 -24.66 5.03
N LYS A 73 -15.41 -24.81 3.89
CA LYS A 73 -16.73 -25.45 3.82
C LYS A 73 -16.56 -26.85 4.40
N THR A 74 -17.16 -27.09 5.55
CA THR A 74 -17.67 -28.40 5.96
C THR A 74 -19.18 -28.25 5.76
N ALA A 75 -19.84 -28.82 4.74
CA ALA A 75 -20.16 -30.24 4.50
C ALA A 75 -20.68 -30.88 5.81
N CYS A 76 -21.92 -31.35 5.97
CA CYS A 76 -22.96 -31.82 5.05
C CYS A 76 -24.34 -31.39 5.58
#